data_AF-A0DDU5-F1
#
_entry.id   AF-A0DDU5-F1
#
_cell.length_a   1.000
_cell.length_b   1.000
_cell.length_c   1.000
_cell.angle_alpha   90.00
_cell.angle_beta   90.00
_cell.angle_gamma   90.00
#
_symmetry.space_group_name_H-M   'P 1'
#
loop_
_entity.id
_entity.type
_entity.pdbx_description
1 polymer ?
#
loop_
_entity_poly.entity_id
_entity_poly.type
_entity_poly.pdbx_seq_one_letter_code
_entity_poly.pdbx_strand_id
1 'polypeptide(L)'
;MKQNKLTSKSKNLNRTSCNFQDNYNSFNVQDQQSNIPDAEFESLSGLLRSLNTIINKIINYFSHRLTRFVNSIFQRFSKNSNTCQITHSHKIYNMIMEKKNIKEFQIYLDKRVKILCNIIHSNVLNDKLIDESKLRELVLQNRISEYIEELINKKRYFTAYKFMNAFQYETVSYQELVHEMNMNDMKLQTKIIKEQRLDIADNQKVVNHLNNEALKFFIFKAELPIEKVEELFLGDDSKLQFLVENYYKTNKEMTVEIAKRNNIKVQDPLIQREIDDCNCVSQNALLQNDAFLPSEIILQPKKIDQYVRLSDFKIFNEDVVLIEDEEALDDEIIDQILKASQTGIDTESYQDIPQNTFSAKNQVCLFQIALPNKIYLLNTTNLVNSIKYQQFLVQYASSDCLKIGQNIKMDFLCLLVQIGKQDVDLRNFIELSQLFRQKYPDEKKTNLSFQCQRLLGKELDKVEQISHWQKRPLRSAQIHYAALDAIICLHLYNHYIQ
;
A
#
# COMPACT_ATOMS: atom_id res chain seq x y z
N MET A 1 11.66 14.68 -49.56
CA MET A 1 12.81 15.12 -48.74
C MET A 1 12.55 14.74 -47.29
N LYS A 2 13.44 13.88 -46.75
CA LYS A 2 13.69 13.49 -45.35
C LYS A 2 12.55 12.89 -44.49
N GLN A 3 12.69 11.58 -44.32
CA GLN A 3 12.14 10.68 -43.30
C GLN A 3 12.40 11.17 -41.86
N ASN A 4 11.52 10.80 -40.93
CA ASN A 4 11.92 9.98 -39.77
C ASN A 4 10.73 9.28 -39.12
N LYS A 5 10.73 7.95 -39.26
CA LYS A 5 9.96 6.98 -38.47
C LYS A 5 10.54 6.94 -37.06
N LEU A 6 9.70 7.02 -36.03
CA LEU A 6 10.06 6.60 -34.67
C LEU A 6 9.03 5.60 -34.16
N THR A 7 9.46 4.35 -34.17
CA THR A 7 8.85 3.18 -33.56
C THR A 7 9.11 3.20 -32.05
N SER A 8 8.08 3.27 -31.21
CA SER A 8 8.19 3.04 -29.76
C SER A 8 7.79 1.61 -29.43
N LYS A 9 8.78 0.74 -29.25
CA LYS A 9 8.61 -0.62 -28.70
C LYS A 9 8.45 -0.54 -27.18
N SER A 10 7.39 -1.18 -26.72
CA SER A 10 7.09 -1.59 -25.36
C SER A 10 8.25 -2.33 -24.67
N LYS A 11 8.54 -1.98 -23.41
CA LYS A 11 9.35 -2.82 -22.52
C LYS A 11 8.51 -3.27 -21.32
N ASN A 12 8.30 -4.58 -21.29
CA ASN A 12 7.78 -5.36 -20.17
C ASN A 12 8.63 -5.14 -18.91
N LEU A 13 7.98 -4.80 -17.80
CA LEU A 13 8.53 -4.85 -16.46
C LEU A 13 8.07 -6.16 -15.81
N ASN A 14 8.92 -7.19 -15.88
CA ASN A 14 8.77 -8.40 -15.09
C ASN A 14 9.07 -8.05 -13.63
N ARG A 15 8.05 -8.17 -12.77
CA ARG A 15 8.20 -8.22 -11.32
C ARG A 15 8.63 -9.62 -10.93
N THR A 16 9.88 -9.79 -10.52
CA THR A 16 10.36 -11.01 -9.87
C THR A 16 10.23 -10.85 -8.35
N SER A 17 9.37 -11.68 -7.77
CA SER A 17 9.19 -11.95 -6.35
C SER A 17 10.47 -12.50 -5.71
N CYS A 18 10.87 -11.92 -4.57
CA CYS A 18 11.95 -12.44 -3.72
C CYS A 18 11.32 -13.29 -2.61
N ASN A 19 11.52 -14.61 -2.68
CA ASN A 19 11.35 -15.53 -1.55
C ASN A 19 12.72 -15.69 -0.88
N PHE A 20 12.82 -15.33 0.40
CA PHE A 20 13.98 -15.58 1.24
C PHE A 20 13.52 -16.35 2.48
N GLN A 21 13.77 -17.65 2.51
CA GLN A 21 13.85 -18.43 3.75
C GLN A 21 14.65 -19.71 3.50
N ASP A 22 15.39 -20.08 4.55
CA ASP A 22 15.95 -21.39 4.86
C ASP A 22 17.29 -21.80 4.22
N ASN A 23 18.38 -21.65 4.98
CA ASN A 23 19.03 -22.78 5.68
C ASN A 23 20.41 -22.37 6.23
N TYR A 24 20.50 -22.27 7.56
CA TYR A 24 21.75 -22.34 8.32
C TYR A 24 21.62 -23.50 9.31
N ASN A 25 22.41 -24.57 9.12
CA ASN A 25 23.17 -25.27 10.17
C ASN A 25 23.64 -26.65 9.70
N SER A 26 24.96 -26.85 9.78
CA SER A 26 25.69 -28.04 10.27
C SER A 26 26.99 -28.21 9.48
N PHE A 27 28.14 -28.13 10.16
CA PHE A 27 29.02 -29.27 10.41
C PHE A 27 30.31 -28.84 11.13
N ASN A 28 30.71 -29.73 12.04
CA ASN A 28 31.76 -29.62 13.06
C ASN A 28 33.19 -29.60 12.52
N VAL A 29 34.07 -29.04 13.36
CA VAL A 29 35.53 -29.02 13.30
C VAL A 29 36.14 -30.39 13.64
N GLN A 30 37.18 -30.82 12.92
CA GLN A 30 38.28 -31.61 13.48
C GLN A 30 39.58 -31.41 12.69
N ASP A 31 40.70 -31.36 13.42
CA ASP A 31 42.07 -31.07 12.99
C ASP A 31 42.65 -32.07 11.99
N GLN A 32 43.48 -31.58 11.06
CA GLN A 32 44.69 -32.25 10.55
C GLN A 32 45.55 -31.27 9.74
N GLN A 33 46.76 -30.96 10.22
CA GLN A 33 47.85 -30.46 9.39
C GLN A 33 48.42 -31.63 8.59
N SER A 34 48.19 -31.66 7.28
CA SER A 34 48.99 -32.46 6.35
C SER A 34 48.89 -31.88 4.94
N ASN A 35 50.01 -31.98 4.21
CA ASN A 35 50.28 -31.36 2.93
C ASN A 35 49.18 -31.59 1.89
N ILE A 36 48.66 -30.49 1.34
CA ILE A 36 47.74 -30.50 0.21
C ILE A 36 48.55 -30.60 -1.10
N PRO A 37 48.33 -31.63 -1.94
CA PRO A 37 49.00 -31.80 -3.22
C PRO A 37 48.49 -30.81 -4.28
N ASP A 38 49.34 -30.51 -5.27
CA ASP A 38 49.14 -29.49 -6.32
C ASP A 38 47.79 -29.53 -7.10
N ALA A 39 47.00 -30.60 -6.96
CA ALA A 39 45.65 -30.72 -7.52
C ALA A 39 44.58 -29.85 -6.82
N GLU A 40 44.75 -29.47 -5.55
CA GLU A 40 43.83 -28.54 -4.87
C GLU A 40 44.12 -27.06 -5.19
N PHE A 41 45.33 -26.75 -5.67
CA PHE A 41 45.67 -25.41 -6.17
C PHE A 41 44.91 -25.12 -7.48
N GLU A 42 44.68 -26.15 -8.32
CA GLU A 42 43.83 -26.03 -9.50
C GLU A 42 42.35 -25.85 -9.13
N SER A 43 41.87 -26.52 -8.08
CA SER A 43 40.51 -26.37 -7.52
C SER A 43 40.26 -24.95 -6.95
N LEU A 44 41.20 -24.41 -6.17
CA LEU A 44 41.13 -23.04 -5.65
C LEU A 44 41.19 -21.99 -6.77
N SER A 45 42.00 -22.24 -7.81
CA SER A 45 42.05 -21.39 -8.99
C SER A 45 40.74 -21.43 -9.78
N GLY A 46 40.05 -22.58 -9.81
CA GLY A 46 38.73 -22.77 -10.41
C GLY A 46 37.62 -22.05 -9.64
N LEU A 47 37.66 -22.10 -8.31
CA LEU A 47 36.76 -21.38 -7.40
C LEU A 47 37.01 -19.86 -7.45
N LEU A 48 38.26 -19.42 -7.56
CA LEU A 48 38.61 -18.01 -7.78
C LEU A 48 38.17 -17.52 -9.17
N ARG A 49 38.26 -18.36 -10.22
CA ARG A 49 37.76 -18.04 -11.55
C ARG A 49 36.22 -17.99 -11.58
N SER A 50 35.52 -18.86 -10.86
CA SER A 50 34.06 -18.83 -10.78
C SER A 50 33.55 -17.63 -9.97
N LEU A 51 34.21 -17.28 -8.86
CA LEU A 51 33.95 -16.05 -8.10
C LEU A 51 34.26 -14.79 -8.92
N ASN A 52 35.40 -14.73 -9.62
CA ASN A 52 35.68 -13.63 -10.55
C ASN A 52 34.66 -13.56 -11.68
N THR A 53 34.11 -14.68 -12.13
CA THR A 53 33.07 -14.71 -13.18
C THR A 53 31.72 -14.24 -12.65
N ILE A 54 31.37 -14.56 -11.40
CA ILE A 54 30.15 -14.08 -10.74
C ILE A 54 30.28 -12.59 -10.42
N ILE A 55 31.42 -12.16 -9.88
CA ILE A 55 31.77 -10.75 -9.67
C ILE A 55 31.76 -10.00 -11.01
N ASN A 56 32.36 -10.54 -12.07
CA ASN A 56 32.33 -9.93 -13.40
C ASN A 56 30.93 -9.95 -14.05
N LYS A 57 30.05 -10.91 -13.71
CA LYS A 57 28.65 -10.92 -14.14
C LYS A 57 27.80 -9.89 -13.38
N ILE A 58 28.03 -9.71 -12.08
CA ILE A 58 27.42 -8.65 -11.26
C ILE A 58 27.95 -7.27 -11.70
N ILE A 59 29.25 -7.16 -11.99
CA ILE A 59 29.90 -5.99 -12.57
C ILE A 59 29.35 -5.70 -13.97
N ASN A 60 29.14 -6.70 -14.83
CA ASN A 60 28.57 -6.51 -16.17
C ASN A 60 27.10 -6.09 -16.11
N TYR A 61 26.35 -6.52 -15.08
CA TYR A 61 24.99 -6.08 -14.85
C TYR A 61 24.91 -4.62 -14.36
N PHE A 62 25.98 -4.08 -13.75
CA PHE A 62 26.08 -2.69 -13.27
C PHE A 62 27.18 -1.84 -13.96
N SER A 63 27.67 -2.28 -15.13
CA SER A 63 28.85 -1.74 -15.84
C SER A 63 28.52 -0.41 -16.54
N HIS A 64 29.17 0.73 -16.24
CA HIS A 64 30.57 0.99 -16.60
C HIS A 64 31.35 1.85 -15.56
N ARG A 65 30.67 2.43 -14.56
CA ARG A 65 31.27 3.35 -13.57
C ARG A 65 32.00 2.62 -12.45
N LEU A 66 31.45 1.50 -11.97
CA LEU A 66 31.98 0.77 -10.81
C LEU A 66 33.34 0.11 -11.07
N THR A 67 33.58 -0.41 -12.29
CA THR A 67 34.84 -1.04 -12.69
C THR A 67 36.01 -0.05 -12.67
N ARG A 68 35.76 1.21 -13.08
CA ARG A 68 36.77 2.27 -12.98
C ARG A 68 36.99 2.70 -11.53
N PHE A 69 35.94 2.72 -10.72
CA PHE A 69 36.00 3.07 -9.31
C PHE A 69 36.82 2.07 -8.48
N VAL A 70 36.54 0.77 -8.61
CA VAL A 70 37.26 -0.31 -7.90
C VAL A 70 38.70 -0.44 -8.40
N ASN A 71 38.94 -0.38 -9.72
CA ASN A 71 40.29 -0.43 -10.27
C ASN A 71 41.13 0.81 -9.93
N SER A 72 40.51 1.98 -9.83
CA SER A 72 41.17 3.21 -9.36
C SER A 72 41.57 3.11 -7.89
N ILE A 73 40.76 2.43 -7.05
CA ILE A 73 41.08 2.19 -5.63
C ILE A 73 42.31 1.28 -5.56
N PHE A 74 42.27 0.16 -6.27
CA PHE A 74 43.37 -0.79 -6.35
C PHE A 74 44.68 -0.17 -6.90
N GLN A 75 44.61 0.64 -7.95
CA GLN A 75 45.81 1.24 -8.57
C GLN A 75 46.47 2.35 -7.74
N ARG A 76 45.72 3.10 -6.91
CA ARG A 76 46.33 4.08 -5.98
C ARG A 76 46.93 3.39 -4.75
N PHE A 77 46.37 2.28 -4.30
CA PHE A 77 46.97 1.44 -3.26
C PHE A 77 48.30 0.82 -3.69
N SER A 78 48.53 0.61 -5.00
CA SER A 78 49.81 0.08 -5.51
C SER A 78 50.86 1.15 -5.86
N LYS A 79 50.51 2.44 -5.88
CA LYS A 79 51.39 3.52 -6.37
C LYS A 79 51.90 4.52 -5.34
N ASN A 80 51.33 4.57 -4.13
CA ASN A 80 51.84 5.43 -3.05
C ASN A 80 52.64 4.60 -2.03
N SER A 81 53.83 4.16 -2.43
CA SER A 81 54.86 3.64 -1.52
C SER A 81 55.77 4.73 -0.96
N ASN A 82 55.59 6.00 -1.34
CA ASN A 82 56.41 7.10 -0.82
C ASN A 82 55.54 8.27 -0.36
N THR A 83 55.81 8.74 0.86
CA THR A 83 55.29 9.91 1.59
C THR A 83 54.00 9.73 2.41
N CYS A 84 54.24 9.26 3.64
CA CYS A 84 53.76 9.81 4.92
C CYS A 84 52.29 10.30 5.03
N GLN A 85 51.40 9.36 5.33
CA GLN A 85 50.49 9.40 6.49
C GLN A 85 49.87 8.00 6.62
N ILE A 86 50.74 7.05 7.00
CA ILE A 86 50.47 5.62 6.99
C ILE A 86 50.40 5.16 8.44
N THR A 87 49.23 5.30 9.06
CA THR A 87 48.89 4.51 10.25
C THR A 87 47.95 3.35 9.90
N HIS A 88 47.14 3.49 8.84
CA HIS A 88 46.26 2.42 8.34
C HIS A 88 46.89 1.52 7.27
N SER A 89 47.71 2.07 6.38
CA SER A 89 48.36 1.30 5.30
C SER A 89 49.43 0.33 5.83
N HIS A 90 50.05 0.65 6.96
CA HIS A 90 50.96 -0.26 7.67
C HIS A 90 50.20 -1.42 8.32
N LYS A 91 48.98 -1.19 8.81
CA LYS A 91 48.13 -2.25 9.39
C LYS A 91 47.69 -3.27 8.33
N ILE A 92 47.28 -2.81 7.15
CA ILE A 92 46.87 -3.67 6.01
C ILE A 92 48.09 -4.40 5.42
N TYR A 93 49.21 -3.70 5.25
CA TYR A 93 50.46 -4.31 4.78
C TYR A 93 50.98 -5.35 5.77
N ASN A 94 50.93 -5.08 7.08
CA ASN A 94 51.32 -6.06 8.11
C ASN A 94 50.34 -7.24 8.21
N MET A 95 49.03 -7.04 8.03
CA MET A 95 48.06 -8.15 7.93
C MET A 95 48.34 -9.07 6.74
N ILE A 96 48.75 -8.50 5.59
CA ILE A 96 49.10 -9.27 4.38
C ILE A 96 50.46 -9.97 4.54
N MET A 97 51.44 -9.33 5.19
CA MET A 97 52.82 -9.82 5.28
C MET A 97 53.06 -10.81 6.45
N GLU A 98 52.30 -10.75 7.55
CA GLU A 98 52.54 -11.62 8.73
C GLU A 98 51.90 -13.01 8.69
N LYS A 99 51.30 -13.48 7.58
CA LYS A 99 50.56 -14.76 7.54
C LYS A 99 49.51 -14.92 8.67
N LYS A 100 48.96 -13.82 9.19
CA LYS A 100 47.83 -13.88 10.14
C LYS A 100 46.52 -13.66 9.40
N ASN A 101 45.87 -14.79 9.15
CA ASN A 101 44.48 -14.97 8.77
C ASN A 101 44.00 -14.27 7.48
N ILE A 102 44.14 -14.99 6.36
CA ILE A 102 43.38 -14.75 5.11
C ILE A 102 41.89 -14.52 5.39
N LYS A 103 41.32 -15.19 6.41
CA LYS A 103 39.95 -14.95 6.89
C LYS A 103 39.68 -13.50 7.30
N GLU A 104 40.60 -12.82 8.01
CA GLU A 104 40.38 -11.42 8.42
C GLU A 104 40.44 -10.45 7.23
N PHE A 105 41.34 -10.70 6.28
CA PHE A 105 41.42 -9.92 5.04
C PHE A 105 40.20 -10.14 4.14
N GLN A 106 39.69 -11.36 4.08
CA GLN A 106 38.50 -11.73 3.32
C GLN A 106 37.24 -11.14 3.95
N ILE A 107 37.11 -11.21 5.28
CA ILE A 107 36.05 -10.50 6.05
C ILE A 107 36.12 -8.98 5.81
N TYR A 108 37.32 -8.41 5.74
CA TYR A 108 37.54 -6.99 5.47
C TYR A 108 37.09 -6.58 4.06
N LEU A 109 37.43 -7.36 3.04
CA LEU A 109 37.00 -7.16 1.66
C LEU A 109 35.49 -7.37 1.49
N ASP A 110 34.94 -8.43 2.07
CA ASP A 110 33.51 -8.75 2.01
C ASP A 110 32.66 -7.64 2.63
N LYS A 111 33.08 -7.08 3.77
CA LYS A 111 32.41 -5.92 4.39
C LYS A 111 32.37 -4.71 3.45
N ARG A 112 33.47 -4.41 2.75
CA ARG A 112 33.56 -3.25 1.84
C ARG A 112 32.84 -3.45 0.52
N VAL A 113 32.86 -4.66 -0.04
CA VAL A 113 32.09 -5.03 -1.23
C VAL A 113 30.59 -5.01 -0.92
N LYS A 114 30.17 -5.53 0.24
CA LYS A 114 28.78 -5.47 0.70
C LYS A 114 28.29 -4.03 0.86
N ILE A 115 29.10 -3.15 1.47
CA ILE A 115 28.82 -1.71 1.56
C ILE A 115 28.65 -1.09 0.17
N LEU A 116 29.54 -1.37 -0.77
CA LEU A 116 29.46 -0.83 -2.13
C LEU A 116 28.23 -1.34 -2.89
N CYS A 117 27.89 -2.62 -2.77
CA CYS A 117 26.67 -3.18 -3.33
C CYS A 117 25.42 -2.52 -2.75
N ASN A 118 25.38 -2.29 -1.43
CA ASN A 118 24.26 -1.62 -0.78
C ASN A 118 24.13 -0.13 -1.17
N ILE A 119 25.25 0.58 -1.37
CA ILE A 119 25.26 1.97 -1.88
C ILE A 119 24.68 2.04 -3.31
N ILE A 120 24.96 1.04 -4.13
CA ILE A 120 24.39 0.93 -5.48
C ILE A 120 22.88 0.62 -5.40
N HIS A 121 22.49 -0.36 -4.58
CA HIS A 121 21.09 -0.76 -4.41
C HIS A 121 20.22 0.32 -3.74
N SER A 122 20.80 1.17 -2.89
CA SER A 122 20.10 2.29 -2.23
C SER A 122 19.90 3.51 -3.12
N ASN A 123 20.32 3.49 -4.38
CA ASN A 123 20.21 4.58 -5.36
C ASN A 123 20.89 5.90 -4.94
N VAL A 124 21.79 5.91 -3.95
CA VAL A 124 22.50 7.13 -3.49
C VAL A 124 23.25 7.83 -4.64
N LEU A 125 23.84 7.04 -5.54
CA LEU A 125 24.55 7.52 -6.73
C LEU A 125 23.61 7.85 -7.90
N ASN A 126 22.51 7.10 -8.05
CA ASN A 126 21.53 7.31 -9.12
C ASN A 126 20.72 8.60 -8.91
N ASP A 127 20.46 8.94 -7.65
CA ASP A 127 19.75 10.16 -7.25
C ASP A 127 20.67 11.40 -7.21
N LYS A 128 21.95 11.27 -7.63
CA LYS A 128 23.00 12.32 -7.60
C LYS A 128 23.15 13.02 -6.24
N LEU A 129 22.94 12.30 -5.14
CA LEU A 129 22.91 12.89 -3.81
C LEU A 129 24.31 13.25 -3.28
N ILE A 130 25.35 12.65 -3.86
CA ILE A 130 26.77 12.88 -3.60
C ILE A 130 27.59 12.68 -4.88
N ASP A 131 28.69 13.42 -5.02
CA ASP A 131 29.70 13.15 -6.05
C ASP A 131 30.46 11.85 -5.78
N GLU A 132 30.72 11.10 -6.86
CA GLU A 132 31.44 9.81 -6.81
C GLU A 132 32.84 9.95 -6.18
N SER A 133 33.53 11.07 -6.45
CA SER A 133 34.84 11.37 -5.88
C SER A 133 34.79 11.58 -4.36
N LYS A 134 33.79 12.32 -3.87
CA LYS A 134 33.58 12.58 -2.44
C LYS A 134 33.16 11.32 -1.69
N LEU A 135 32.26 10.53 -2.26
CA LEU A 135 31.87 9.23 -1.69
C LEU A 135 33.09 8.32 -1.54
N ARG A 136 33.94 8.27 -2.57
CA ARG A 136 35.18 7.49 -2.56
C ARG A 136 36.09 7.86 -1.41
N GLU A 137 36.27 9.16 -1.19
CA GLU A 137 37.09 9.67 -0.10
C GLU A 137 36.54 9.26 1.26
N LEU A 138 35.25 9.47 1.49
CA LEU A 138 34.58 9.15 2.76
C LEU A 138 34.68 7.66 3.12
N VAL A 139 34.51 6.77 2.13
CA VAL A 139 34.64 5.32 2.32
C VAL A 139 36.08 4.92 2.62
N LEU A 140 37.06 5.51 1.92
CA LEU A 140 38.49 5.19 2.13
C LEU A 140 38.99 5.68 3.49
N GLN A 141 38.52 6.84 3.94
CA GLN A 141 38.92 7.46 5.21
C GLN A 141 38.06 6.99 6.40
N ASN A 142 37.04 6.15 6.18
CA ASN A 142 36.11 5.69 7.22
C ASN A 142 35.33 6.84 7.92
N ARG A 143 34.93 7.87 7.15
CA ARG A 143 34.28 9.10 7.65
C ARG A 143 32.80 9.22 7.25
N ILE A 144 32.15 8.08 6.96
CA ILE A 144 30.75 8.07 6.53
C ILE A 144 29.82 8.54 7.65
N SER A 145 30.07 8.14 8.90
CA SER A 145 29.28 8.56 10.05
C SER A 145 29.36 10.08 10.27
N GLU A 146 30.56 10.66 10.23
CA GLU A 146 30.76 12.12 10.28
C GLU A 146 30.00 12.84 9.15
N TYR A 147 29.97 12.25 7.95
CA TYR A 147 29.25 12.83 6.83
C TYR A 147 27.72 12.74 6.99
N ILE A 148 27.21 11.67 7.58
CA ILE A 148 25.78 11.55 7.90
C ILE A 148 25.41 12.60 8.95
N GLU A 149 26.21 12.78 9.99
CA GLU A 149 26.02 13.86 10.98
C GLU A 149 26.06 15.24 10.32
N GLU A 150 27.00 15.50 9.40
CA GLU A 150 27.05 16.73 8.61
C GLU A 150 25.75 16.94 7.81
N LEU A 151 25.20 15.88 7.21
CA LEU A 151 23.95 15.93 6.47
C LEU A 151 22.75 16.23 7.39
N ILE A 152 22.69 15.60 8.57
CA ILE A 152 21.64 15.85 9.57
C ILE A 152 21.69 17.30 10.06
N ASN A 153 22.88 17.81 10.41
CA ASN A 153 23.09 19.20 10.81
C ASN A 153 22.69 20.19 9.70
N LYS A 154 22.91 19.82 8.43
CA LYS A 154 22.48 20.59 7.26
C LYS A 154 21.01 20.35 6.88
N LYS A 155 20.23 19.62 7.69
CA LYS A 155 18.83 19.27 7.45
C LYS A 155 18.59 18.52 6.13
N ARG A 156 19.61 17.82 5.62
CA ARG A 156 19.54 16.98 4.41
C ARG A 156 19.09 15.55 4.75
N TYR A 157 17.98 15.44 5.47
CA TYR A 157 17.51 14.21 6.09
C TYR A 157 17.25 13.07 5.11
N PHE A 158 16.68 13.34 3.93
CA PHE A 158 16.45 12.31 2.92
C PHE A 158 17.76 11.67 2.44
N THR A 159 18.80 12.51 2.27
CA THR A 159 20.12 12.02 1.90
C THR A 159 20.73 11.21 3.04
N ALA A 160 20.69 11.73 4.28
CA ALA A 160 21.16 11.01 5.46
C ALA A 160 20.50 9.63 5.59
N TYR A 161 19.17 9.56 5.47
CA TYR A 161 18.42 8.32 5.51
C TYR A 161 18.86 7.30 4.45
N LYS A 162 19.08 7.74 3.21
CA LYS A 162 19.52 6.88 2.11
C LYS A 162 20.92 6.32 2.35
N PHE A 163 21.81 7.12 2.95
CA PHE A 163 23.10 6.64 3.42
C PHE A 163 22.93 5.63 4.56
N MET A 164 22.14 5.92 5.59
CA MET A 164 21.92 4.98 6.69
C MET A 164 21.40 3.62 6.21
N ASN A 165 20.44 3.60 5.28
CA ASN A 165 19.96 2.36 4.63
C ASN A 165 21.07 1.62 3.88
N ALA A 166 21.91 2.35 3.12
CA ALA A 166 23.03 1.76 2.39
C ALA A 166 24.03 1.08 3.32
N PHE A 167 24.21 1.63 4.52
CA PHE A 167 25.15 1.11 5.50
C PHE A 167 24.51 0.21 6.56
N GLN A 168 23.20 -0.07 6.45
CA GLN A 168 22.44 -0.95 7.35
C GLN A 168 22.61 -0.55 8.82
N TYR A 169 22.37 0.73 9.12
CA TYR A 169 22.38 1.24 10.50
C TYR A 169 21.37 0.49 11.38
N GLU A 170 21.57 0.55 12.70
CA GLU A 170 20.63 -0.02 13.67
C GLU A 170 19.35 0.82 13.79
N THR A 171 18.27 0.17 14.21
CA THR A 171 16.93 0.79 14.38
C THR A 171 16.98 2.05 15.24
N VAL A 172 17.77 2.06 16.32
CA VAL A 172 17.93 3.20 17.24
C VAL A 172 18.41 4.45 16.50
N SER A 173 19.36 4.32 15.57
CA SER A 173 19.87 5.47 14.83
C SER A 173 18.82 6.10 13.92
N TYR A 174 17.89 5.30 13.37
CA TYR A 174 16.77 5.86 12.60
C TYR A 174 15.77 6.59 13.50
N GLN A 175 15.58 6.13 14.75
CA GLN A 175 14.76 6.83 15.73
C GLN A 175 15.38 8.19 16.09
N GLU A 176 16.69 8.26 16.32
CA GLU A 176 17.40 9.53 16.53
C GLU A 176 17.24 10.47 15.33
N LEU A 177 17.41 9.94 14.11
CA LEU A 177 17.21 10.72 12.89
C LEU A 177 15.79 11.31 12.82
N VAL A 178 14.74 10.56 13.15
CA VAL A 178 13.36 11.04 13.16
C VAL A 178 13.15 12.14 14.21
N HIS A 179 13.76 12.02 15.39
CA HIS A 179 13.70 13.04 16.45
C HIS A 179 14.32 14.37 16.03
N GLU A 180 15.40 14.34 15.24
CA GLU A 180 16.09 15.53 14.73
C GLU A 180 15.34 16.24 13.58
N MET A 181 14.33 15.60 12.99
CA MET A 181 13.57 16.17 11.87
C MET A 181 12.51 17.17 12.30
N ASN A 182 12.26 18.17 11.45
CA ASN A 182 11.19 19.15 11.66
C ASN A 182 9.84 18.65 11.14
N MET A 183 8.74 19.31 11.55
CA MET A 183 7.37 19.02 11.09
C MET A 183 7.20 19.10 9.57
N ASN A 184 8.03 19.88 8.86
CA ASN A 184 7.95 19.97 7.40
C ASN A 184 8.43 18.70 6.68
N ASP A 185 9.17 17.83 7.37
CA ASP A 185 9.73 16.59 6.83
C ASP A 185 8.86 15.37 7.16
N MET A 186 7.60 15.58 7.54
CA MET A 186 6.70 14.52 8.02
C MET A 186 6.51 13.37 7.04
N LYS A 187 6.45 13.63 5.73
CA LYS A 187 6.39 12.57 4.71
C LYS A 187 7.59 11.62 4.81
N LEU A 188 8.78 12.15 5.08
CA LEU A 188 9.98 11.37 5.27
C LEU A 188 9.99 10.68 6.63
N GLN A 189 9.59 11.35 7.70
CA GLN A 189 9.45 10.73 9.04
C GLN A 189 8.53 9.51 8.98
N THR A 190 7.33 9.65 8.39
CA THR A 190 6.38 8.54 8.20
C THR A 190 6.99 7.40 7.40
N LYS A 191 7.73 7.72 6.34
CA LYS A 191 8.41 6.71 5.51
C LYS A 191 9.42 5.93 6.33
N ILE A 192 10.25 6.61 7.12
CA ILE A 192 11.30 5.99 7.94
C ILE A 192 10.66 5.09 9.01
N ILE A 193 9.66 5.61 9.73
CA ILE A 193 8.92 4.85 10.75
C ILE A 193 8.36 3.54 10.16
N LYS A 194 7.75 3.62 8.96
CA LYS A 194 7.21 2.46 8.23
C LYS A 194 8.29 1.47 7.81
N GLU A 195 9.29 1.94 7.07
CA GLU A 195 10.30 1.07 6.46
C GLU A 195 11.21 0.42 7.51
N GLN A 196 11.47 1.10 8.62
CA GLN A 196 12.33 0.61 9.71
C GLN A 196 11.57 0.00 10.88
N ARG A 197 10.22 -0.02 10.81
CA ARG A 197 9.34 -0.57 11.87
C ARG A 197 9.62 0.05 13.24
N LEU A 198 9.75 1.37 13.29
CA LEU A 198 9.96 2.10 14.54
C LEU A 198 8.70 2.06 15.41
N ASP A 199 8.87 2.12 16.74
CA ASP A 199 7.74 2.12 17.66
C ASP A 199 6.88 3.38 17.47
N ILE A 200 5.58 3.18 17.35
CA ILE A 200 4.60 4.25 17.15
C ILE A 200 4.50 5.11 18.42
N ALA A 201 4.66 4.51 19.60
CA ALA A 201 4.58 5.20 20.88
C ALA A 201 5.65 6.31 21.01
N ASP A 202 6.86 6.05 20.53
CA ASP A 202 7.97 7.01 20.51
C ASP A 202 7.79 8.11 19.45
N ASN A 203 6.82 7.95 18.53
CA ASN A 203 6.60 8.83 17.40
C ASN A 203 5.20 9.48 17.42
N GLN A 204 4.59 9.61 18.60
CA GLN A 204 3.21 10.09 18.76
C GLN A 204 2.96 11.47 18.11
N LYS A 205 3.97 12.36 18.07
CA LYS A 205 3.85 13.66 17.39
C LYS A 205 3.58 13.51 15.90
N VAL A 206 4.27 12.58 15.24
CA VAL A 206 4.10 12.30 13.81
C VAL A 206 2.73 11.69 13.56
N VAL A 207 2.37 10.71 14.39
CA VAL A 207 1.08 10.02 14.32
C VAL A 207 -0.08 10.99 14.51
N ASN A 208 -0.05 11.82 15.56
CA ASN A 208 -1.11 12.81 15.83
C ASN A 208 -1.29 13.80 14.69
N HIS A 209 -0.19 14.26 14.08
CA HIS A 209 -0.30 15.17 12.93
C HIS A 209 -0.91 14.48 11.71
N LEU A 210 -0.45 13.27 11.37
CA LEU A 210 -1.03 12.51 10.25
C LEU A 210 -2.51 12.23 10.50
N ASN A 211 -2.86 11.92 11.74
CA ASN A 211 -4.24 11.70 12.17
C ASN A 211 -5.10 12.94 11.93
N ASN A 212 -4.63 14.10 12.37
CA ASN A 212 -5.31 15.37 12.16
C ASN A 212 -5.42 15.73 10.68
N GLU A 213 -4.38 15.51 9.88
CA GLU A 213 -4.41 15.78 8.43
C GLU A 213 -5.34 14.82 7.68
N ALA A 214 -5.43 13.55 8.11
CA ALA A 214 -6.40 12.60 7.59
C ALA A 214 -7.83 13.04 7.91
N LEU A 215 -8.14 13.43 9.15
CA LEU A 215 -9.47 13.96 9.51
C LEU A 215 -9.80 15.22 8.70
N LYS A 216 -8.86 16.18 8.58
CA LYS A 216 -9.05 17.37 7.74
C LYS A 216 -9.28 17.03 6.26
N PHE A 217 -8.66 15.97 5.75
CA PHE A 217 -8.92 15.53 4.38
C PHE A 217 -10.40 15.17 4.19
N PHE A 218 -11.00 14.39 5.10
CA PHE A 218 -12.43 14.06 5.00
C PHE A 218 -13.33 15.29 5.16
N ILE A 219 -12.98 16.19 6.08
CA ILE A 219 -13.77 17.40 6.34
C ILE A 219 -13.73 18.40 5.17
N PHE A 220 -12.58 18.57 4.51
CA PHE A 220 -12.38 19.69 3.57
C PHE A 220 -12.01 19.30 2.13
N LYS A 221 -11.53 18.07 1.89
CA LYS A 221 -10.91 17.68 0.61
C LYS A 221 -11.53 16.46 -0.05
N ALA A 222 -12.24 15.62 0.70
CA ALA A 222 -12.88 14.42 0.16
C ALA A 222 -14.15 14.71 -0.67
N GLU A 223 -14.54 16.00 -0.80
CA GLU A 223 -15.76 16.43 -1.51
C GLU A 223 -17.04 15.76 -0.98
N LEU A 224 -17.02 15.35 0.30
CA LEU A 224 -18.15 14.73 0.97
C LEU A 224 -19.08 15.79 1.56
N PRO A 225 -20.40 15.58 1.47
CA PRO A 225 -21.38 16.34 2.26
C PRO A 225 -21.08 16.22 3.75
N ILE A 226 -21.32 17.28 4.51
CA ILE A 226 -20.95 17.33 5.94
C ILE A 226 -21.76 16.32 6.77
N GLU A 227 -22.99 16.02 6.34
CA GLU A 227 -23.84 14.96 6.86
C GLU A 227 -23.17 13.59 6.74
N LYS A 228 -22.45 13.36 5.63
CA LYS A 228 -21.70 12.12 5.42
C LYS A 228 -20.46 12.04 6.30
N VAL A 229 -19.74 13.16 6.47
CA VAL A 229 -18.57 13.21 7.35
C VAL A 229 -18.96 12.96 8.81
N GLU A 230 -20.06 13.57 9.26
CA GLU A 230 -20.60 13.29 10.58
C GLU A 230 -20.97 11.81 10.71
N GLU A 231 -21.73 11.25 9.76
CA GLU A 231 -22.12 9.83 9.76
C GLU A 231 -20.90 8.90 9.92
N LEU A 232 -19.82 9.18 9.21
CA LEU A 232 -18.56 8.44 9.28
C LEU A 232 -17.91 8.52 10.67
N PHE A 233 -18.06 9.64 11.38
CA PHE A 233 -17.46 9.87 12.69
C PHE A 233 -18.38 9.47 13.86
N LEU A 234 -19.63 9.09 13.60
CA LEU A 234 -20.58 8.65 14.63
C LEU A 234 -20.06 7.47 15.43
N GLY A 235 -20.05 7.63 16.75
CA GLY A 235 -19.52 6.66 17.72
C GLY A 235 -18.10 6.96 18.18
N ASP A 236 -17.47 8.03 17.67
CA ASP A 236 -16.17 8.51 18.11
C ASP A 236 -16.21 10.00 18.46
N ASP A 237 -16.43 10.29 19.74
CA ASP A 237 -16.54 11.65 20.27
C ASP A 237 -15.31 12.51 19.95
N SER A 238 -14.12 11.91 19.87
CA SER A 238 -12.88 12.63 19.57
C SER A 238 -12.86 13.14 18.12
N LYS A 239 -13.35 12.34 17.18
CA LYS A 239 -13.47 12.73 15.76
C LYS A 239 -14.56 13.76 15.56
N LEU A 240 -15.69 13.62 16.26
CA LEU A 240 -16.77 14.59 16.23
C LEU A 240 -16.36 15.93 16.86
N GLN A 241 -15.64 15.91 17.99
CA GLN A 241 -15.04 17.11 18.57
C GLN A 241 -14.09 17.79 17.58
N PHE A 242 -13.20 17.02 16.95
CA PHE A 242 -12.28 17.54 15.93
C PHE A 242 -13.02 18.14 14.73
N LEU A 243 -14.08 17.48 14.25
CA LEU A 243 -14.96 18.00 13.20
C LEU A 243 -15.54 19.35 13.60
N VAL A 244 -16.10 19.44 14.81
CA VAL A 244 -16.74 20.67 15.29
C VAL A 244 -15.72 21.81 15.38
N GLU A 245 -14.58 21.58 16.01
CA GLU A 245 -13.55 22.62 16.21
C GLU A 245 -12.93 23.11 14.90
N ASN A 246 -12.79 22.23 13.90
CA ASN A 246 -12.17 22.60 12.62
C ASN A 246 -13.17 23.18 11.61
N TYR A 247 -14.42 22.68 11.58
CA TYR A 247 -15.42 23.08 10.58
C TYR A 247 -16.24 24.31 10.98
N TYR A 248 -16.21 24.71 12.26
CA TYR A 248 -16.94 25.86 12.79
C TYR A 248 -16.74 27.15 11.98
N LYS A 249 -15.51 27.45 11.55
CA LYS A 249 -15.20 28.65 10.75
C LYS A 249 -15.82 28.62 9.35
N THR A 250 -16.10 27.43 8.82
CA THR A 250 -16.69 27.24 7.50
C THR A 250 -18.21 27.34 7.58
N ASN A 251 -18.84 26.69 8.57
CA ASN A 251 -20.28 26.74 8.76
C ASN A 251 -20.62 26.60 10.25
N LYS A 252 -20.76 27.74 10.93
CA LYS A 252 -21.06 27.82 12.36
C LYS A 252 -22.36 27.10 12.74
N GLU A 253 -23.44 27.36 12.01
CA GLU A 253 -24.79 26.83 12.32
C GLU A 253 -24.80 25.30 12.27
N MET A 254 -24.35 24.73 11.15
CA MET A 254 -24.27 23.27 10.99
C MET A 254 -23.38 22.61 12.05
N THR A 255 -22.26 23.25 12.38
CA THR A 255 -21.29 22.72 13.34
C THR A 255 -21.85 22.70 14.77
N VAL A 256 -22.55 23.76 15.16
CA VAL A 256 -23.24 23.84 16.44
C VAL A 256 -24.35 22.79 16.53
N GLU A 257 -25.11 22.57 15.45
CA GLU A 257 -26.11 21.51 15.41
C GLU A 257 -25.49 20.11 15.49
N ILE A 258 -24.35 19.85 14.83
CA ILE A 258 -23.60 18.58 14.93
C ILE A 258 -23.22 18.31 16.38
N ALA A 259 -22.65 19.31 17.05
CA ALA A 259 -22.21 19.16 18.43
C ALA A 259 -23.41 18.88 19.35
N LYS A 260 -24.51 19.64 19.17
CA LYS A 260 -25.70 19.50 20.01
C LYS A 260 -26.37 18.15 19.82
N ARG A 261 -26.56 17.68 18.57
CA ARG A 261 -27.23 16.39 18.29
C ARG A 261 -26.44 15.18 18.78
N ASN A 262 -25.12 15.27 18.83
CA ASN A 262 -24.24 14.20 19.30
C ASN A 262 -23.74 14.38 20.73
N ASN A 263 -24.21 15.39 21.47
CA ASN A 263 -23.76 15.72 22.83
C ASN A 263 -22.24 15.95 22.98
N ILE A 264 -21.63 16.59 21.98
CA ILE A 264 -20.18 16.84 21.93
C ILE A 264 -19.84 18.14 22.65
N LYS A 265 -18.79 18.07 23.48
CA LYS A 265 -18.17 19.25 24.11
C LYS A 265 -16.88 19.60 23.39
N VAL A 266 -16.58 20.89 23.30
CA VAL A 266 -15.37 21.41 22.65
C VAL A 266 -14.52 22.21 23.62
N GLN A 267 -13.24 22.38 23.29
CA GLN A 267 -12.30 23.08 24.16
C GLN A 267 -12.43 24.61 24.05
N ASP A 268 -12.83 25.13 22.89
CA ASP A 268 -12.99 26.56 22.66
C ASP A 268 -14.22 27.09 23.44
N PRO A 269 -14.05 27.99 24.43
CA PRO A 269 -15.15 28.48 25.25
C PRO A 269 -16.22 29.25 24.47
N LEU A 270 -15.84 29.92 23.37
CA LEU A 270 -16.79 30.66 22.53
C LEU A 270 -17.69 29.69 21.77
N ILE A 271 -17.10 28.66 21.16
CA ILE A 271 -17.85 27.62 20.44
C ILE A 271 -18.74 26.87 21.44
N GLN A 272 -18.22 26.51 22.61
CA GLN A 272 -18.99 25.80 23.63
C GLN A 272 -20.23 26.58 24.08
N ARG A 273 -20.10 27.90 24.31
CA ARG A 273 -21.23 28.74 24.68
C ARG A 273 -22.34 28.73 23.62
N GLU A 274 -21.97 28.77 22.35
CA GLU A 274 -22.96 28.74 21.27
C GLU A 274 -23.65 27.38 21.13
N ILE A 275 -22.94 26.29 21.42
CA ILE A 275 -23.52 24.95 21.52
C ILE A 275 -24.52 24.90 22.67
N ASP A 276 -24.17 25.45 23.83
CA ASP A 276 -25.03 25.48 25.01
C ASP A 276 -26.31 26.30 24.75
N ASP A 277 -26.17 27.47 24.11
CA ASP A 277 -27.26 28.40 23.76
C ASP A 277 -28.14 27.90 22.58
N CYS A 278 -27.70 26.86 21.85
CA CYS A 278 -28.46 26.31 20.72
C CYS A 278 -29.70 25.52 21.17
N ASN A 279 -30.87 25.98 20.71
CA ASN A 279 -32.19 25.38 20.99
C ASN A 279 -32.83 24.68 19.79
N CYS A 280 -32.32 24.89 18.58
CA CYS A 280 -32.87 24.32 17.36
C CYS A 280 -31.83 23.39 16.76
N VAL A 281 -32.20 22.12 16.56
CA VAL A 281 -31.28 21.08 16.08
C VAL A 281 -31.98 20.31 14.98
N SER A 282 -31.49 20.43 13.75
CA SER A 282 -31.94 19.56 12.67
C SER A 282 -31.30 18.18 12.78
N GLN A 283 -32.02 17.16 12.33
CA GLN A 283 -31.47 15.80 12.23
C GLN A 283 -30.55 15.71 11.01
N ASN A 284 -29.55 14.86 11.09
CA ASN A 284 -28.75 14.51 9.91
C ASN A 284 -29.67 13.84 8.87
N ALA A 285 -29.75 14.42 7.67
CA ALA A 285 -30.66 13.96 6.63
C ALA A 285 -30.44 12.49 6.21
N LEU A 286 -29.19 11.99 6.20
CA LEU A 286 -28.87 10.60 5.89
C LEU A 286 -29.33 9.62 6.97
N LEU A 287 -29.31 10.07 8.23
CA LEU A 287 -29.75 9.25 9.37
C LEU A 287 -31.27 9.30 9.53
N GLN A 288 -31.88 10.45 9.21
CA GLN A 288 -33.32 10.65 9.29
C GLN A 288 -34.05 9.93 8.16
N ASN A 289 -33.52 9.99 6.95
CA ASN A 289 -34.16 9.45 5.75
C ASN A 289 -33.33 8.31 5.16
N ASP A 290 -33.34 7.15 5.81
CA ASP A 290 -32.64 5.96 5.33
C ASP A 290 -33.50 5.16 4.32
N ALA A 291 -33.76 5.76 3.15
CA ALA A 291 -34.51 5.11 2.08
C ALA A 291 -33.62 4.16 1.26
N PHE A 292 -34.21 3.11 0.69
CA PHE A 292 -33.55 2.19 -0.24
C PHE A 292 -33.35 2.82 -1.62
N LEU A 293 -32.57 3.89 -1.68
CA LEU A 293 -32.36 4.76 -2.83
C LEU A 293 -30.95 5.38 -2.80
N PRO A 294 -30.47 5.99 -3.90
CA PRO A 294 -29.23 6.79 -3.92
C PRO A 294 -29.17 7.84 -2.80
N SER A 295 -28.05 7.90 -2.08
CA SER A 295 -27.84 8.85 -0.97
C SER A 295 -27.80 10.30 -1.44
N GLU A 296 -27.30 10.58 -2.65
CA GLU A 296 -27.36 11.93 -3.22
C GLU A 296 -28.78 12.49 -3.39
N ILE A 297 -29.81 11.64 -3.53
CA ILE A 297 -31.21 12.09 -3.60
C ILE A 297 -31.75 12.54 -2.24
N ILE A 298 -31.24 11.96 -1.16
CA ILE A 298 -31.56 12.39 0.21
C ILE A 298 -30.91 13.73 0.53
N LEU A 299 -29.71 13.96 -0.01
CA LEU A 299 -28.87 15.13 0.29
C LEU A 299 -29.06 16.32 -0.65
N GLN A 300 -29.42 16.08 -1.92
CA GLN A 300 -29.42 17.11 -2.96
C GLN A 300 -30.76 17.17 -3.70
N PRO A 301 -31.10 18.34 -4.30
CA PRO A 301 -32.34 18.51 -5.07
C PRO A 301 -32.29 17.88 -6.48
N LYS A 302 -31.35 16.97 -6.76
CA LYS A 302 -31.28 16.29 -8.06
C LYS A 302 -32.46 15.35 -8.24
N LYS A 303 -32.86 15.15 -9.50
CA LYS A 303 -34.00 14.28 -9.80
C LYS A 303 -33.56 12.82 -9.81
N ILE A 304 -34.40 11.96 -9.22
CA ILE A 304 -34.18 10.52 -9.07
C ILE A 304 -33.96 9.79 -10.41
N ASP A 305 -34.51 10.29 -11.52
CA ASP A 305 -34.39 9.70 -12.86
C ASP A 305 -33.01 9.90 -13.51
N GLN A 306 -32.18 10.77 -12.95
CA GLN A 306 -30.80 10.99 -13.40
C GLN A 306 -29.84 9.91 -12.92
N TYR A 307 -30.24 9.10 -11.93
CA TYR A 307 -29.41 8.05 -11.34
C TYR A 307 -29.82 6.67 -11.83
N VAL A 308 -28.84 5.77 -11.91
CA VAL A 308 -29.11 4.34 -12.05
C VAL A 308 -29.69 3.82 -10.73
N ARG A 309 -30.73 2.99 -10.83
CA ARG A 309 -31.41 2.39 -9.68
C ARG A 309 -31.58 0.90 -9.90
N LEU A 310 -31.68 0.13 -8.82
CA LEU A 310 -31.99 -1.30 -8.89
C LEU A 310 -33.28 -1.59 -9.69
N SER A 311 -34.29 -0.72 -9.55
CA SER A 311 -35.54 -0.82 -10.31
C SER A 311 -35.38 -0.70 -11.82
N ASP A 312 -34.31 -0.07 -12.32
CA ASP A 312 -34.00 -0.04 -13.76
C ASP A 312 -33.64 -1.44 -14.30
N PHE A 313 -33.27 -2.35 -13.39
CA PHE A 313 -32.97 -3.76 -13.64
C PHE A 313 -34.08 -4.71 -13.15
N LYS A 314 -35.25 -4.17 -12.75
CA LYS A 314 -36.37 -4.91 -12.14
C LYS A 314 -35.99 -5.64 -10.84
N ILE A 315 -35.03 -5.07 -10.10
CA ILE A 315 -34.64 -5.52 -8.77
C ILE A 315 -35.21 -4.56 -7.73
N PHE A 316 -35.82 -5.11 -6.67
CA PHE A 316 -36.36 -4.39 -5.54
C PHE A 316 -35.69 -4.83 -4.23
N ASN A 317 -36.10 -4.25 -3.10
CA ASN A 317 -35.44 -4.49 -1.81
C ASN A 317 -35.53 -5.97 -1.39
N GLU A 318 -36.68 -6.61 -1.63
CA GLU A 318 -36.95 -8.02 -1.38
C GLU A 318 -36.06 -8.98 -2.19
N ASP A 319 -35.46 -8.51 -3.29
CA ASP A 319 -34.55 -9.28 -4.13
C ASP A 319 -33.09 -9.18 -3.66
N VAL A 320 -32.81 -8.35 -2.65
CA VAL A 320 -31.49 -8.19 -2.05
C VAL A 320 -31.45 -8.87 -0.69
N VAL A 321 -30.64 -9.92 -0.58
CA VAL A 321 -30.53 -10.73 0.63
C VAL A 321 -29.19 -10.45 1.31
N LEU A 322 -29.26 -9.91 2.52
CA LEU A 322 -28.09 -9.68 3.37
C LEU A 322 -27.81 -10.93 4.21
N ILE A 323 -26.61 -11.49 4.03
CA ILE A 323 -26.14 -12.71 4.70
C ILE A 323 -25.16 -12.28 5.80
N GLU A 324 -25.66 -12.15 7.02
CA GLU A 324 -24.91 -11.64 8.17
C GLU A 324 -24.11 -12.72 8.92
N ASP A 325 -24.49 -13.99 8.78
CA ASP A 325 -23.91 -15.13 9.50
C ASP A 325 -24.03 -16.45 8.71
N GLU A 326 -23.45 -17.52 9.27
CA GLU A 326 -23.43 -18.85 8.65
C GLU A 326 -24.82 -19.47 8.50
N GLU A 327 -25.76 -19.15 9.40
CA GLU A 327 -27.13 -19.69 9.35
C GLU A 327 -27.89 -19.12 8.15
N ALA A 328 -27.71 -17.82 7.88
CA ALA A 328 -28.28 -17.15 6.71
C ALA A 328 -27.65 -17.60 5.38
N LEU A 329 -26.44 -18.18 5.40
CA LEU A 329 -25.78 -18.73 4.22
C LEU A 329 -26.24 -20.18 3.99
N ASP A 330 -27.48 -20.39 3.57
CA ASP A 330 -28.00 -21.74 3.32
C ASP A 330 -27.42 -22.42 2.06
N ASP A 331 -27.64 -23.73 1.94
CA ASP A 331 -27.10 -24.52 0.82
C ASP A 331 -27.78 -24.19 -0.51
N GLU A 332 -29.03 -23.72 -0.49
CA GLU A 332 -29.76 -23.36 -1.71
C GLU A 332 -29.15 -22.11 -2.35
N ILE A 333 -28.80 -21.10 -1.54
CA ILE A 333 -28.11 -19.90 -1.98
C ILE A 333 -26.76 -20.26 -2.61
N ILE A 334 -25.96 -21.09 -1.92
CA ILE A 334 -24.66 -21.56 -2.43
C ILE A 334 -24.82 -22.25 -3.78
N ASP A 335 -25.76 -23.20 -3.87
CA ASP A 335 -26.02 -23.96 -5.08
C ASP A 335 -26.48 -23.06 -6.23
N GLN A 336 -27.34 -22.08 -5.97
CA GLN A 336 -27.80 -21.12 -6.97
C GLN A 336 -26.63 -20.30 -7.52
N ILE A 337 -25.74 -19.81 -6.66
CA ILE A 337 -24.57 -19.02 -7.07
C ILE A 337 -23.58 -19.88 -7.87
N LEU A 338 -23.26 -21.09 -7.38
CA LEU A 338 -22.27 -21.96 -8.02
C LEU A 338 -22.74 -22.53 -9.37
N LYS A 339 -24.05 -22.75 -9.55
CA LYS A 339 -24.64 -23.23 -10.81
C LYS A 339 -24.91 -22.11 -11.81
N ALA A 340 -24.81 -20.84 -11.41
CA ALA A 340 -25.00 -19.72 -12.32
C ALA A 340 -23.92 -19.73 -13.41
N SER A 341 -24.32 -19.45 -14.66
CA SER A 341 -23.36 -19.30 -15.75
C SER A 341 -22.50 -18.05 -15.59
N GLN A 342 -23.06 -17.00 -15.01
CA GLN A 342 -22.40 -15.72 -14.78
C GLN A 342 -22.98 -15.01 -13.56
N THR A 343 -22.13 -14.22 -12.91
CA THR A 343 -22.44 -13.40 -11.74
C THR A 343 -21.77 -12.04 -11.88
N GLY A 344 -22.47 -10.98 -11.47
CA GLY A 344 -21.85 -9.67 -11.22
C GLY A 344 -21.31 -9.64 -9.80
N ILE A 345 -20.12 -9.09 -9.59
CA ILE A 345 -19.52 -9.03 -8.26
C ILE A 345 -18.85 -7.69 -7.99
N ASP A 346 -18.88 -7.29 -6.73
CA ASP A 346 -18.06 -6.21 -6.20
C ASP A 346 -17.68 -6.49 -4.74
N THR A 347 -16.90 -5.60 -4.12
CA THR A 347 -16.61 -5.65 -2.69
C THR A 347 -16.58 -4.27 -2.05
N GLU A 348 -16.95 -4.20 -0.77
CA GLU A 348 -16.74 -2.99 0.04
C GLU A 348 -15.74 -3.21 1.17
N SER A 349 -14.88 -2.22 1.37
CA SER A 349 -13.80 -2.28 2.36
C SER A 349 -13.86 -1.10 3.32
N TYR A 350 -13.40 -1.31 4.54
CA TYR A 350 -13.25 -0.24 5.52
C TYR A 350 -11.79 -0.15 5.98
N GLN A 351 -11.38 1.08 6.24
CA GLN A 351 -10.12 1.40 6.91
C GLN A 351 -10.42 2.44 7.98
N ASP A 352 -9.82 2.29 9.15
CA ASP A 352 -9.94 3.30 10.19
C ASP A 352 -9.44 4.66 9.71
N ILE A 353 -10.24 5.67 10.06
CA ILE A 353 -9.95 7.08 9.82
C ILE A 353 -9.72 7.72 11.19
N PRO A 354 -8.52 8.17 11.55
CA PRO A 354 -7.26 7.99 10.82
C PRO A 354 -6.70 6.56 10.99
N GLN A 355 -5.77 6.17 10.12
CA GLN A 355 -5.12 4.86 10.22
C GLN A 355 -4.27 4.81 11.50
N ASN A 356 -4.80 4.12 12.52
CA ASN A 356 -4.14 4.00 13.83
C ASN A 356 -2.87 3.13 13.79
N THR A 357 -2.67 2.36 12.72
CA THR A 357 -1.46 1.59 12.49
C THR A 357 -0.94 1.79 11.08
N PHE A 358 0.38 1.84 10.97
CA PHE A 358 1.05 1.94 9.67
C PHE A 358 0.97 0.67 8.82
N SER A 359 0.45 -0.42 9.40
CA SER A 359 0.32 -1.75 8.81
C SER A 359 -1.14 -2.20 8.62
N ALA A 360 -2.12 -1.32 8.84
CA ALA A 360 -3.52 -1.67 8.66
C ALA A 360 -3.73 -2.23 7.24
N LYS A 361 -4.15 -3.50 7.16
CA LYS A 361 -4.57 -4.12 5.90
C LYS A 361 -5.99 -3.65 5.62
N ASN A 362 -6.28 -3.32 4.37
CA ASN A 362 -7.66 -3.13 3.93
C ASN A 362 -8.43 -4.42 4.23
N GLN A 363 -9.43 -4.31 5.09
CA GLN A 363 -10.32 -5.41 5.40
C GLN A 363 -11.53 -5.29 4.48
N VAL A 364 -11.77 -6.31 3.65
CA VAL A 364 -13.03 -6.40 2.92
C VAL A 364 -14.11 -6.76 3.93
N CYS A 365 -15.19 -5.99 3.94
CA CYS A 365 -16.25 -6.03 4.94
C CYS A 365 -17.58 -6.54 4.37
N LEU A 366 -17.75 -6.44 3.05
CA LEU A 366 -18.92 -6.89 2.33
C LEU A 366 -18.50 -7.44 0.97
N PHE A 367 -19.04 -8.60 0.58
CA PHE A 367 -18.85 -9.18 -0.75
C PHE A 367 -20.22 -9.27 -1.43
N GLN A 368 -20.34 -8.68 -2.62
CA GLN A 368 -21.61 -8.63 -3.34
C GLN A 368 -21.59 -9.60 -4.52
N ILE A 369 -22.68 -10.36 -4.67
CA ILE A 369 -22.87 -11.32 -5.77
C ILE A 369 -24.27 -11.13 -6.35
N ALA A 370 -24.32 -10.66 -7.59
CA ALA A 370 -25.55 -10.46 -8.34
C ALA A 370 -25.78 -11.59 -9.36
N LEU A 371 -26.95 -12.22 -9.22
CA LEU A 371 -27.61 -13.00 -10.27
C LEU A 371 -28.58 -12.10 -11.04
N PRO A 372 -29.14 -12.53 -12.19
CA PRO A 372 -30.04 -11.68 -12.98
C PRO A 372 -31.25 -11.13 -12.23
N ASN A 373 -31.77 -11.87 -11.23
CA ASN A 373 -33.01 -11.54 -10.53
C ASN A 373 -32.84 -11.46 -9.00
N LYS A 374 -31.62 -11.66 -8.47
CA LYS A 374 -31.39 -11.75 -7.02
C LYS A 374 -29.96 -11.36 -6.68
N ILE A 375 -29.76 -10.67 -5.57
CA ILE A 375 -28.45 -10.16 -5.16
C ILE A 375 -28.19 -10.60 -3.72
N TYR A 376 -26.98 -11.09 -3.48
CA TYR A 376 -26.52 -11.53 -2.17
C TYR A 376 -25.41 -10.61 -1.68
N LEU A 377 -25.56 -10.08 -0.47
CA LEU A 377 -24.56 -9.25 0.19
C LEU A 377 -24.02 -10.03 1.40
N LEU A 378 -22.79 -10.51 1.33
CA LEU A 378 -22.20 -11.36 2.36
C LEU A 378 -21.37 -10.50 3.32
N ASN A 379 -21.70 -10.51 4.61
CA ASN A 379 -20.89 -9.87 5.64
C ASN A 379 -19.62 -10.70 5.90
N THR A 380 -18.57 -10.37 5.17
CA THR A 380 -17.30 -11.11 5.19
C THR A 380 -16.58 -11.00 6.53
N THR A 381 -16.84 -9.95 7.32
CA THR A 381 -16.24 -9.81 8.65
C THR A 381 -16.79 -10.82 9.65
N ASN A 382 -18.10 -11.06 9.62
CA ASN A 382 -18.74 -12.07 10.47
C ASN A 382 -18.49 -13.50 9.95
N LEU A 383 -18.50 -13.66 8.63
CA LEU A 383 -18.37 -14.96 7.97
C LEU A 383 -16.93 -15.50 7.91
N VAL A 384 -15.91 -14.70 8.23
CA VAL A 384 -14.50 -15.08 8.03
C VAL A 384 -14.11 -16.42 8.67
N ASN A 385 -14.70 -16.76 9.82
CA ASN A 385 -14.43 -18.01 10.53
C ASN A 385 -15.40 -19.15 10.18
N SER A 386 -16.42 -18.89 9.37
CA SER A 386 -17.38 -19.89 8.92
C SER A 386 -16.72 -20.86 7.93
N ILE A 387 -16.66 -22.14 8.29
CA ILE A 387 -16.09 -23.18 7.41
C ILE A 387 -16.89 -23.26 6.11
N LYS A 388 -18.22 -23.13 6.20
CA LYS A 388 -19.14 -23.13 5.06
C LYS A 388 -18.83 -21.99 4.10
N TYR A 389 -18.70 -20.77 4.60
CA TYR A 389 -18.32 -19.61 3.78
C TYR A 389 -16.94 -19.79 3.15
N GLN A 390 -15.95 -20.27 3.90
CA GLN A 390 -14.59 -20.49 3.38
C GLN A 390 -14.58 -21.50 2.22
N GLN A 391 -15.31 -22.60 2.38
CA GLN A 391 -15.46 -23.62 1.33
C GLN A 391 -16.17 -23.04 0.11
N PHE A 392 -17.29 -22.35 0.31
CA PHE A 392 -18.03 -21.65 -0.74
C PHE A 392 -17.11 -20.70 -1.52
N LEU A 393 -16.34 -19.85 -0.84
CA LEU A 393 -15.52 -18.84 -1.50
C LEU A 393 -14.42 -19.49 -2.36
N VAL A 394 -13.78 -20.56 -1.88
CA VAL A 394 -12.76 -21.30 -2.64
C VAL A 394 -13.37 -22.02 -3.84
N GLN A 395 -14.55 -22.64 -3.67
CA GLN A 395 -15.28 -23.29 -4.76
C GLN A 395 -15.72 -22.26 -5.81
N TYR A 396 -16.30 -21.15 -5.37
CA TYR A 396 -16.72 -20.07 -6.24
C TYR A 396 -15.52 -19.50 -7.02
N ALA A 397 -14.40 -19.22 -6.37
CA ALA A 397 -13.18 -18.70 -7.00
C ALA A 397 -12.68 -19.55 -8.18
N SER A 398 -12.79 -20.89 -8.03
CA SER A 398 -12.27 -21.88 -8.97
C SER A 398 -13.35 -22.48 -9.90
N SER A 399 -14.60 -22.04 -9.78
CA SER A 399 -15.71 -22.55 -10.59
C SER A 399 -15.69 -22.06 -12.04
N ASP A 400 -16.49 -22.72 -12.88
CA ASP A 400 -16.66 -22.32 -14.27
C ASP A 400 -17.63 -21.13 -14.47
N CYS A 401 -18.28 -20.67 -13.40
CA CYS A 401 -19.09 -19.44 -13.41
C CYS A 401 -18.23 -18.23 -13.82
N LEU A 402 -18.73 -17.38 -14.71
CA LEU A 402 -18.10 -16.09 -15.01
C LEU A 402 -18.29 -15.12 -13.83
N LYS A 403 -17.20 -14.52 -13.34
CA LYS A 403 -17.20 -13.50 -12.28
C LYS A 403 -16.89 -12.14 -12.88
N ILE A 404 -17.90 -11.29 -12.98
CA ILE A 404 -17.82 -10.03 -13.71
C ILE A 404 -17.77 -8.88 -12.71
N GLY A 405 -16.68 -8.11 -12.69
CA GLY A 405 -16.57 -6.96 -11.81
C GLY A 405 -15.71 -5.84 -12.40
N GLN A 406 -15.66 -4.74 -11.67
CA GLN A 406 -14.88 -3.56 -12.05
C GLN A 406 -13.57 -3.50 -11.26
N ASN A 407 -12.46 -3.96 -11.83
CA ASN A 407 -11.14 -4.02 -11.17
C ASN A 407 -11.13 -4.94 -9.92
N ILE A 408 -11.96 -5.98 -9.92
CA ILE A 408 -12.33 -6.76 -8.73
C ILE A 408 -11.31 -7.82 -8.30
N LYS A 409 -10.41 -8.23 -9.21
CA LYS A 409 -9.55 -9.39 -8.96
C LYS A 409 -8.63 -9.23 -7.75
N MET A 410 -8.12 -8.03 -7.50
CA MET A 410 -7.26 -7.77 -6.34
C MET A 410 -8.03 -7.80 -5.03
N ASP A 411 -9.25 -7.27 -5.02
CA ASP A 411 -10.09 -7.26 -3.82
C ASP A 411 -10.60 -8.68 -3.50
N PHE A 412 -10.88 -9.47 -4.54
CA PHE A 412 -11.17 -10.90 -4.36
C PHE A 412 -9.98 -11.68 -3.79
N LEU A 413 -8.75 -11.36 -4.19
CA LEU A 413 -7.55 -11.93 -3.54
C LEU A 413 -7.46 -11.51 -2.06
N CYS A 414 -7.86 -10.29 -1.72
CA CYS A 414 -7.94 -9.87 -0.32
C CYS A 414 -8.96 -10.71 0.48
N LEU A 415 -10.13 -11.02 -0.09
CA LEU A 415 -11.10 -11.94 0.53
C LEU A 415 -10.49 -13.32 0.82
N LEU A 416 -9.78 -13.88 -0.15
CA LEU A 416 -9.10 -15.17 0.00
C LEU A 416 -7.98 -15.13 1.06
N VAL A 417 -7.21 -14.04 1.11
CA VAL A 417 -6.19 -13.81 2.14
C VAL A 417 -6.83 -13.73 3.53
N GLN A 418 -7.99 -13.07 3.67
CA GLN A 418 -8.70 -12.95 4.96
C GLN A 418 -9.10 -14.31 5.54
N ILE A 419 -9.42 -15.29 4.68
CA ILE A 419 -9.73 -16.67 5.11
C ILE A 419 -8.51 -17.60 5.10
N GLY A 420 -7.29 -17.07 4.89
CA GLY A 420 -6.05 -17.86 4.90
C GLY A 420 -5.87 -18.78 3.68
N LYS A 421 -6.49 -18.49 2.54
CA LYS A 421 -6.45 -19.31 1.31
C LYS A 421 -5.74 -18.57 0.17
N GLN A 422 -4.42 -18.53 0.20
CA GLN A 422 -3.64 -17.74 -0.78
C GLN A 422 -3.34 -18.48 -2.09
N ASP A 423 -3.40 -19.82 -2.06
CA ASP A 423 -3.06 -20.70 -3.19
C ASP A 423 -4.32 -21.23 -3.90
N VAL A 424 -5.24 -20.33 -4.26
CA VAL A 424 -6.48 -20.68 -4.97
C VAL A 424 -6.38 -20.27 -6.43
N ASP A 425 -6.74 -21.19 -7.32
CA ASP A 425 -6.80 -20.95 -8.76
C ASP A 425 -8.00 -20.08 -9.11
N LEU A 426 -7.74 -18.81 -9.46
CA LEU A 426 -8.78 -17.85 -9.85
C LEU A 426 -9.19 -18.05 -11.31
N ARG A 427 -10.40 -18.56 -11.53
CA ARG A 427 -10.93 -18.83 -12.88
C ARG A 427 -12.05 -17.88 -13.28
N ASN A 428 -12.09 -17.57 -14.57
CA ASN A 428 -13.23 -16.91 -15.22
C ASN A 428 -13.60 -15.52 -14.65
N PHE A 429 -12.60 -14.77 -14.17
CA PHE A 429 -12.77 -13.36 -13.81
C PHE A 429 -12.72 -12.47 -15.05
N ILE A 430 -13.75 -11.64 -15.20
CA ILE A 430 -13.89 -10.64 -16.25
C ILE A 430 -13.77 -9.26 -15.64
N GLU A 431 -12.78 -8.52 -16.10
CA GLU A 431 -12.54 -7.13 -15.70
C GLU A 431 -13.21 -6.18 -16.68
N LEU A 432 -14.31 -5.53 -16.27
CA LEU A 432 -15.07 -4.62 -17.15
C LEU A 432 -14.20 -3.48 -17.69
N SER A 433 -13.24 -3.00 -16.90
CA SER A 433 -12.30 -1.96 -17.33
C SER A 433 -11.44 -2.40 -18.54
N GLN A 434 -11.18 -3.69 -18.70
CA GLN A 434 -10.44 -4.23 -19.84
C GLN A 434 -11.35 -4.34 -21.06
N LEU A 435 -12.56 -4.89 -20.90
CA LEU A 435 -13.55 -4.98 -21.98
C LEU A 435 -13.93 -3.59 -22.50
N PHE A 436 -14.16 -2.64 -21.60
CA PHE A 436 -14.48 -1.26 -21.97
C PHE A 436 -13.37 -0.63 -22.81
N ARG A 437 -12.10 -0.80 -22.44
CA ARG A 437 -10.96 -0.30 -23.23
C ARG A 437 -10.84 -0.95 -24.61
N GLN A 438 -11.23 -2.21 -24.73
CA GLN A 438 -11.24 -2.90 -26.02
C GLN A 438 -12.34 -2.35 -26.93
N LYS A 439 -13.55 -2.10 -26.40
CA LYS A 439 -14.69 -1.56 -27.16
C LYS A 439 -14.56 -0.05 -27.44
N TYR A 440 -13.90 0.69 -26.55
CA TYR A 440 -13.72 2.15 -26.61
C TYR A 440 -12.26 2.57 -26.37
N PRO A 441 -11.34 2.33 -27.33
CA PRO A 441 -9.90 2.56 -27.16
C PRO A 441 -9.51 4.02 -26.99
N ASP A 442 -10.32 4.96 -27.46
CA ASP A 442 -10.07 6.40 -27.36
C ASP A 442 -10.47 6.99 -26.00
N GLU A 443 -11.21 6.24 -25.18
CA GLU A 443 -11.67 6.70 -23.88
C GLU A 443 -10.58 6.58 -22.81
N LYS A 444 -10.30 7.69 -22.13
CA LYS A 444 -9.30 7.74 -21.06
C LYS A 444 -9.83 7.23 -19.72
N LYS A 445 -11.13 7.37 -19.50
CA LYS A 445 -11.81 6.97 -18.25
C LYS A 445 -12.43 5.59 -18.43
N THR A 446 -12.27 4.73 -17.43
CA THR A 446 -12.77 3.35 -17.47
C THR A 446 -13.46 2.95 -16.18
N ASN A 447 -13.73 3.88 -15.26
CA ASN A 447 -14.41 3.59 -14.00
C ASN A 447 -15.91 3.31 -14.24
N LEU A 448 -16.55 2.61 -13.30
CA LEU A 448 -17.93 2.16 -13.44
C LEU A 448 -18.89 3.33 -13.69
N SER A 449 -18.79 4.40 -12.90
CA SER A 449 -19.59 5.61 -13.05
C SER A 449 -19.54 6.20 -14.47
N PHE A 450 -18.36 6.25 -15.09
CA PHE A 450 -18.21 6.72 -16.46
C PHE A 450 -18.86 5.78 -17.48
N GLN A 451 -18.70 4.46 -17.29
CA GLN A 451 -19.34 3.48 -18.17
C GLN A 451 -20.88 3.60 -18.10
N CYS A 452 -21.43 3.78 -16.90
CA CYS A 452 -22.87 3.94 -16.68
C CYS A 452 -23.40 5.23 -17.34
N GLN A 453 -22.72 6.36 -17.13
CA GLN A 453 -23.11 7.61 -17.77
C GLN A 453 -23.07 7.50 -19.29
N ARG A 454 -22.03 6.85 -19.84
CA ARG A 454 -21.88 6.68 -21.29
C ARG A 454 -22.93 5.77 -21.90
N LEU A 455 -23.23 4.65 -21.26
CA LEU A 455 -24.01 3.55 -21.87
C LEU A 455 -25.48 3.56 -21.46
N LEU A 456 -25.77 4.02 -20.24
CA LEU A 456 -27.12 4.07 -19.68
C LEU A 456 -27.67 5.51 -19.64
N GLY A 457 -26.84 6.53 -19.87
CA GLY A 457 -27.23 7.93 -19.80
C GLY A 457 -27.52 8.43 -18.38
N LYS A 458 -27.13 7.65 -17.35
CA LYS A 458 -27.44 7.87 -15.94
C LYS A 458 -26.19 7.83 -15.07
N GLU A 459 -26.20 8.59 -13.99
CA GLU A 459 -25.09 8.67 -13.03
C GLU A 459 -25.19 7.54 -11.98
N LEU A 460 -24.04 7.11 -11.46
CA LEU A 460 -23.99 6.34 -10.22
C LEU A 460 -23.81 7.30 -9.05
N ASP A 461 -24.57 7.04 -7.98
CA ASP A 461 -24.35 7.66 -6.67
C ASP A 461 -22.94 7.34 -6.19
N LYS A 462 -22.29 8.28 -5.49
CA LYS A 462 -20.93 8.07 -4.97
C LYS A 462 -20.79 8.33 -3.49
N VAL A 463 -21.86 8.76 -2.82
CA VAL A 463 -21.80 9.10 -1.40
C VAL A 463 -21.40 7.89 -0.56
N GLU A 464 -21.89 6.70 -0.90
CA GLU A 464 -21.56 5.47 -0.16
C GLU A 464 -20.21 4.85 -0.55
N GLN A 465 -19.50 5.37 -1.55
CA GLN A 465 -18.14 4.91 -1.89
C GLN A 465 -17.17 5.07 -0.70
N ILE A 466 -17.41 6.08 0.15
CA ILE A 466 -16.68 6.29 1.40
C ILE A 466 -17.67 6.08 2.55
N SER A 467 -17.77 4.84 3.03
CA SER A 467 -18.70 4.44 4.10
C SER A 467 -18.01 3.64 5.20
N HIS A 468 -18.63 3.64 6.39
CA HIS A 468 -18.17 2.79 7.49
C HIS A 468 -18.74 1.37 7.32
N TRP A 469 -18.21 0.61 6.35
CA TRP A 469 -18.72 -0.70 5.93
C TRP A 469 -18.61 -1.82 6.97
N GLN A 470 -17.95 -1.59 8.11
CA GLN A 470 -17.97 -2.50 9.27
C GLN A 470 -19.13 -2.23 10.23
N LYS A 471 -19.69 -1.03 10.24
CA LYS A 471 -20.77 -0.67 11.16
C LYS A 471 -22.01 -1.48 10.82
N ARG A 472 -22.72 -1.95 11.85
CA ARG A 472 -23.97 -2.70 11.73
C ARG A 472 -25.06 -2.09 12.64
N PRO A 473 -26.35 -2.17 12.24
CA PRO A 473 -26.82 -2.63 10.93
C PRO A 473 -26.39 -1.70 9.80
N LEU A 474 -26.32 -2.21 8.56
CA LEU A 474 -26.12 -1.37 7.38
C LEU A 474 -27.38 -0.55 7.12
N ARG A 475 -27.19 0.68 6.63
CA ARG A 475 -28.28 1.54 6.16
C ARG A 475 -28.90 1.01 4.87
N SER A 476 -30.19 1.26 4.66
CA SER A 476 -30.91 0.89 3.43
C SER A 476 -30.23 1.48 2.18
N ALA A 477 -29.74 2.72 2.26
CA ALA A 477 -29.00 3.32 1.15
C ALA A 477 -27.65 2.62 0.87
N GLN A 478 -26.95 2.15 1.91
CA GLN A 478 -25.72 1.36 1.78
C GLN A 478 -25.99 -0.01 1.11
N ILE A 479 -27.08 -0.67 1.50
CA ILE A 479 -27.52 -1.94 0.90
C ILE A 479 -27.88 -1.71 -0.58
N HIS A 480 -28.64 -0.66 -0.90
CA HIS A 480 -28.98 -0.30 -2.28
C HIS A 480 -27.71 -0.04 -3.12
N TYR A 481 -26.78 0.77 -2.60
CA TYR A 481 -25.51 1.07 -3.27
C TYR A 481 -24.70 -0.20 -3.56
N ALA A 482 -24.44 -1.02 -2.54
CA ALA A 482 -23.64 -2.23 -2.67
C ALA A 482 -24.25 -3.24 -3.66
N ALA A 483 -25.58 -3.40 -3.61
CA ALA A 483 -26.29 -4.26 -4.55
C ALA A 483 -26.20 -3.73 -5.99
N LEU A 484 -26.30 -2.41 -6.17
CA LEU A 484 -26.26 -1.76 -7.48
C LEU A 484 -24.91 -2.00 -8.18
N ASP A 485 -23.80 -1.87 -7.47
CA ASP A 485 -22.45 -2.02 -8.04
C ASP A 485 -22.18 -3.44 -8.56
N ALA A 486 -22.76 -4.48 -7.94
CA ALA A 486 -22.68 -5.85 -8.45
C ALA A 486 -23.58 -6.09 -9.68
N ILE A 487 -24.87 -5.72 -9.63
CA ILE A 487 -25.82 -6.02 -10.72
C ILE A 487 -25.49 -5.23 -11.99
N ILE A 488 -25.02 -3.99 -11.85
CA ILE A 488 -24.66 -3.19 -13.01
C ILE A 488 -23.48 -3.77 -13.75
N CYS A 489 -22.54 -4.43 -13.05
CA CYS A 489 -21.44 -5.13 -13.69
C CYS A 489 -21.94 -6.23 -14.63
N LEU A 490 -22.91 -7.02 -14.17
CA LEU A 490 -23.57 -8.06 -14.97
C LEU A 490 -24.27 -7.48 -16.21
N HIS A 491 -25.01 -6.38 -16.04
CA HIS A 491 -25.72 -5.72 -17.15
C HIS A 491 -24.78 -5.11 -18.19
N LEU A 492 -23.71 -4.43 -17.75
CA LEU A 492 -22.74 -3.84 -18.66
C LEU A 492 -21.99 -4.92 -19.46
N TYR A 493 -21.65 -6.04 -18.83
CA TYR A 493 -21.06 -7.18 -19.55
C TYR A 493 -21.98 -7.68 -20.67
N ASN A 494 -23.26 -7.90 -20.37
CA ASN A 494 -24.25 -8.32 -21.38
C ASN A 494 -24.34 -7.31 -22.54
N HIS A 495 -24.24 -6.01 -22.26
CA HIS A 495 -24.19 -4.97 -23.29
C HIS A 495 -22.88 -4.98 -24.12
N TYR A 496 -21.78 -5.47 -23.55
CA TYR A 496 -20.50 -5.57 -24.26
C TYR A 496 -20.42 -6.76 -25.21
N ILE A 497 -21.02 -7.89 -24.82
CA ILE A 497 -20.99 -9.14 -25.60
C ILE A 497 -22.11 -9.25 -26.66
N GLN A 498 -23.11 -8.38 -26.58
CA GLN A 498 -24.00 -8.07 -27.71
C GLN A 498 -23.24 -7.26 -28.76
#